data_AF-A0A7C3LV09-F1
#
_entry.id   AF-A0A7C3LV09-F1
#
_cell.length_a   1.000
_cell.length_b   1.000
_cell.length_c   1.000
_cell.angle_alpha   90.00
_cell.angle_beta   90.00
_cell.angle_gamma   90.00
#
_symmetry.space_group_name_H-M   'P 1'
#
loop_
_entity.id
_entity.type
_entity.pdbx_description
1 polymer ?
#
loop_
_entity_poly.entity_id
_entity_poly.type
_entity_poly.pdbx_seq_one_letter_code
_entity_poly.pdbx_strand_id
1 'polypeptide(L)' 'MNKEIAVLIPAHNEEKTIGELVSELKKRFGTVVVVDDGS' A
#
# COMPACT_ATOMS: atom_id res chain seq x y z
N MET A 1 10.44 16.21 -15.79
CA MET A 1 10.45 15.21 -14.70
C MET A 1 9.07 14.59 -14.63
N ASN A 2 8.93 13.32 -15.01
CA ASN A 2 7.72 12.57 -14.65
C ASN A 2 7.75 12.41 -13.12
N LYS A 3 6.74 12.95 -12.43
CA LYS A 3 6.59 12.76 -10.99
C LYS A 3 5.97 11.39 -10.78
N GLU A 4 6.76 10.43 -10.32
CA GLU A 4 6.24 9.14 -9.86
C GLU A 4 5.48 9.35 -8.54
N ILE A 5 4.29 8.77 -8.44
CA ILE A 5 3.45 8.82 -7.24
C ILE A 5 3.69 7.54 -6.45
N ALA A 6 4.06 7.69 -5.19
CA ALA A 6 4.15 6.60 -4.22
C ALA A 6 2.96 6.66 -3.25
N VAL A 7 2.46 5.49 -2.85
CA VAL A 7 1.36 5.35 -1.89
C VAL A 7 1.87 4.75 -0.58
N LEU A 8 1.55 5.40 0.53
CA LEU A 8 1.85 4.92 1.89
C LEU A 8 0.54 4.47 2.55
N ILE A 9 0.55 3.28 3.16
CA ILE A 9 -0.60 2.71 3.86
C ILE A 9 -0.14 2.37 5.29
N PRO A 10 -0.60 3.10 6.32
CA PRO A 10 -0.50 2.61 7.69
C PRO A 10 -1.49 1.47 7.88
N ALA A 11 -1.05 0.34 8.44
CA ALA A 11 -1.89 -0.83 8.68
C ALA A 11 -1.85 -1.20 10.18
N HIS A 12 -3.01 -1.53 10.74
CA HIS A 12 -3.17 -2.05 12.10
C HIS A 12 -4.28 -3.10 12.13
N ASN A 13 -3.95 -4.37 12.35
CA ASN A 13 -4.89 -5.50 12.36
C ASN A 13 -5.71 -5.66 11.06
N GLU A 14 -5.13 -5.31 9.89
CA GLU A 14 -5.82 -5.30 8.58
C GLU A 14 -5.53 -6.54 7.70
N GLU A 15 -5.05 -7.65 8.28
CA GLU A 15 -4.57 -8.83 7.54
C GLU A 15 -5.53 -9.34 6.45
N LYS A 16 -6.84 -9.27 6.69
CA LYS A 16 -7.88 -9.78 5.79
C LYS A 16 -8.15 -8.88 4.59
N THR A 17 -7.84 -7.60 4.67
CA THR A 17 -8.21 -6.57 3.67
C THR A 17 -7.00 -5.95 2.98
N ILE A 18 -5.83 -5.96 3.64
CA ILE A 18 -4.62 -5.31 3.13
C ILE A 18 -4.12 -5.93 1.82
N GLY A 19 -4.28 -7.24 1.65
CA GLY A 19 -3.80 -7.95 0.45
C GLY A 19 -4.53 -7.53 -0.84
N GLU A 20 -5.86 -7.38 -0.78
CA GLU A 20 -6.66 -6.92 -1.91
C GLU A 20 -6.36 -5.46 -2.24
N LEU A 21 -6.27 -4.61 -1.21
CA LEU A 21 -5.94 -3.19 -1.35
C LEU A 21 -4.56 -2.97 -2.01
N VAL A 22 -3.53 -3.67 -1.53
CA VAL A 22 -2.18 -3.58 -2.11
C VAL A 22 -2.17 -4.07 -3.56
N SER A 23 -2.91 -5.14 -3.87
CA SER A 23 -3.01 -5.68 -5.22
C SER A 23 -3.68 -4.70 -6.18
N GLU A 24 -4.73 -4.01 -5.74
CA GLU A 24 -5.44 -2.97 -6.49
C GLU A 24 -4.51 -1.76 -6.76
N LEU A 25 -3.78 -1.30 -5.75
CA LEU A 25 -2.92 -0.13 -5.83
C LEU A 25 -1.68 -0.37 -6.71
N LYS A 26 -1.09 -1.56 -6.67
CA LYS A 26 0.06 -1.93 -7.52
C LYS A 26 -0.27 -1.91 -9.02
N LYS A 27 -1.54 -2.02 -9.42
CA LYS A 27 -1.97 -1.86 -10.83
C LYS A 27 -1.87 -0.40 -11.31
N ARG A 28 -1.87 0.57 -10.38
CA ARG A 28 -2.00 2.01 -10.65
C ARG A 28 -0.76 2.80 -10.30
N PHE A 29 0.01 2.34 -9.32
CA PHE A 29 1.18 3.03 -8.79
C PHE A 29 2.42 2.12 -8.84
N GLY A 30 3.55 2.68 -9.24
CA GLY A 30 4.82 1.96 -9.27
C GLY A 30 5.39 1.67 -7.88
N THR A 31 4.93 2.38 -6.84
CA THR A 31 5.42 2.22 -5.47
C THR A 31 4.27 2.25 -4.47
N VAL A 32 4.16 1.18 -3.69
CA VAL A 32 3.23 1.04 -2.56
C VAL A 32 4.03 0.57 -1.35
N VAL A 33 3.97 1.33 -0.25
CA VAL A 33 4.66 1.07 1.01
C VAL A 33 3.61 0.85 2.08
N VAL A 34 3.64 -0.30 2.74
CA VAL A 34 2.78 -0.60 3.89
C VAL A 34 3.63 -0.47 5.14
N VAL A 35 3.13 0.26 6.13
CA VAL A 35 3.76 0.42 7.45
C VAL A 35 2.84 -0.25 8.46
N ASP A 36 3.25 -1.42 8.92
CA ASP A 36 2.63 -2.16 10.00
C ASP A 36 3.13 -1.60 11.34
N ASP A 37 2.20 -1.35 12.27
CA ASP A 37 2.53 -0.89 13.63
C ASP A 37 2.90 -2.04 14.59
N GLY A 38 2.96 -3.28 14.08
CA GLY A 38 3.38 -4.48 14.78
C GLY A 38 2.23 -5.33 15.30
N SER A 39 1.07 -5.23 14.66
CA SER A 39 -0.18 -5.93 15.04
C SER A 39 -0.22 -7.38 14.61
#